data_AF-A0A969FSR8-F1
#
_entry.id   AF-A0A969FSR8-F1
#
_cell.length_a   1.000
_cell.length_b   1.000
_cell.length_c   1.000
_cell.angle_alpha   90.00
_cell.angle_beta   90.00
_cell.angle_gamma   90.00
#
_symmetry.space_group_name_H-M   'P 1'
#
loop_
_entity.id
_entity.type
_entity.pdbx_description
1 polymer ?
#
loop_
_entity_poly.entity_id
_entity_poly.type
_entity_poly.pdbx_seq_one_letter_code
_entity_poly.pdbx_strand_id
1 'polypeptide(L)'
;MLSTDRALLMDGDRPLLPGASVRGPLRHAFSRLERAAGHAVKDPHLVQGDVGVDDSAGKAFGTVSQSSRILVRDARAEGQWAAAKLHMHAEDEFSAGSYGSAKRDAVRVLRGTFPVRIVAEGASIEEVDPLVKLVDRQVALGALGHLLVGGHKTRGVGAGHWQAKPWVIDDVSKARDWTQPKEPEAQSTKATPSRCSFIDRPAASDAWVRTRTSVIPERLTLGASAKLAKASLGEKLVAWWCDPTIDLSLTSPPATFGREWPADGDQLQVDEIAFYAECAVWRAVRTANGTRFVLIEETAQTDGAKQTRLVYTPARLHGFPRFSAANTGHGNVLLREWHVGDEVLGFTLTQERR
;
A
#
# COMPACT_ATOMS: atom_id res chain seq x y z
N MET A 1 -8.65 -14.84 -1.30
CA MET A 1 -8.82 -13.38 -1.04
C MET A 1 -8.54 -12.68 -2.36
N LEU A 2 -9.44 -11.83 -2.88
CA LEU A 2 -9.24 -11.05 -4.12
C LEU A 2 -8.04 -10.11 -3.92
N SER A 3 -6.83 -10.63 -4.13
CA SER A 3 -5.61 -9.88 -3.91
C SER A 3 -5.52 -8.80 -4.98
N THR A 4 -5.22 -7.59 -4.53
CA THR A 4 -4.92 -6.45 -5.39
C THR A 4 -3.77 -5.73 -4.73
N ASP A 5 -2.78 -5.32 -5.52
CA ASP A 5 -1.66 -4.52 -5.04
C ASP A 5 -2.15 -3.19 -4.43
N ARG A 6 -3.36 -2.77 -4.82
CA ARG A 6 -3.95 -1.48 -4.46
C ARG A 6 -5.44 -1.62 -4.26
N ALA A 7 -5.82 -1.99 -3.05
CA ALA A 7 -7.19 -1.98 -2.58
C ALA A 7 -7.74 -0.55 -2.47
N LEU A 8 -9.06 -0.44 -2.56
CA LEU A 8 -9.78 0.76 -2.13
C LEU A 8 -9.77 0.81 -0.60
N LEU A 9 -9.70 2.01 -0.05
CA LEU A 9 -10.00 2.17 1.37
C LEU A 9 -11.50 1.97 1.57
N MET A 10 -11.88 1.15 2.54
CA MET A 10 -13.25 0.79 2.84
C MET A 10 -13.59 1.17 4.29
N ASP A 11 -14.84 1.53 4.53
CA ASP A 11 -15.44 1.70 5.84
C ASP A 11 -16.68 0.81 5.89
N GLY A 12 -16.53 -0.37 6.50
CA GLY A 12 -17.49 -1.46 6.36
C GLY A 12 -17.59 -1.94 4.92
N ASP A 13 -18.81 -1.94 4.39
CA ASP A 13 -19.16 -2.39 3.04
C ASP A 13 -19.03 -1.29 1.96
N ARG A 14 -18.59 -0.09 2.33
CA ARG A 14 -18.58 1.08 1.44
C ARG A 14 -17.17 1.63 1.22
N PRO A 15 -16.83 2.05 -0.01
CA PRO A 15 -15.62 2.81 -0.25
C PRO A 15 -15.58 4.08 0.61
N LEU A 16 -14.41 4.37 1.15
CA LEU A 16 -14.11 5.55 1.94
C LEU A 16 -13.17 6.46 1.15
N LEU A 17 -13.54 7.74 1.03
CA LEU A 17 -12.71 8.81 0.54
C LEU A 17 -12.21 9.63 1.74
N PRO A 18 -10.93 9.51 2.15
CA PRO A 18 -10.40 10.29 3.24
C PRO A 18 -10.43 11.79 2.94
N GLY A 19 -10.79 12.60 3.94
CA GLY A 19 -10.77 14.05 3.85
C GLY A 19 -9.36 14.57 3.57
N ALA A 20 -8.32 13.88 4.07
CA ALA A 20 -6.93 14.17 3.72
C ALA A 20 -6.63 14.00 2.22
N SER A 21 -7.26 13.01 1.57
CA SER A 21 -7.10 12.76 0.12
C SER A 21 -7.77 13.82 -0.74
N VAL A 22 -8.74 14.55 -0.18
CA VAL A 22 -9.39 15.72 -0.81
C VAL A 22 -8.64 17.01 -0.47
N ARG A 23 -8.24 17.20 0.78
CA ARG A 23 -7.51 18.38 1.28
C ARG A 23 -6.16 18.56 0.58
N GLY A 24 -5.41 17.48 0.35
CA GLY A 24 -4.12 17.54 -0.34
C GLY A 24 -4.21 18.21 -1.72
N PRO A 25 -5.05 17.70 -2.65
CA PRO A 25 -5.30 18.34 -3.93
C PRO A 25 -5.72 19.82 -3.82
N LEU A 26 -6.65 20.17 -2.93
CA LEU A 26 -7.10 21.56 -2.71
C LEU A 26 -5.91 22.47 -2.35
N ARG A 27 -5.08 22.05 -1.38
CA ARG A 27 -3.88 22.78 -0.97
C ARG A 27 -2.87 22.92 -2.11
N HIS A 28 -2.57 21.84 -2.82
CA HIS A 28 -1.59 21.88 -3.90
C HIS A 28 -2.04 22.74 -5.07
N ALA A 29 -3.34 22.72 -5.40
CA ALA A 29 -3.90 23.58 -6.44
C ALA A 29 -3.81 25.07 -6.05
N PHE A 30 -4.19 25.41 -4.81
CA PHE A 30 -3.99 26.75 -4.27
C PHE A 30 -2.51 27.17 -4.33
N SER A 31 -1.60 26.34 -3.83
CA SER A 31 -0.16 26.63 -3.81
C SER A 31 0.44 26.85 -5.20
N ARG A 32 -0.08 26.17 -6.23
CA ARG A 32 0.33 26.39 -7.63
C ARG A 32 -0.14 27.74 -8.15
N LEU A 33 -1.37 28.13 -7.83
CA LEU A 33 -1.92 29.42 -8.25
C LEU A 33 -1.20 30.59 -7.58
N GLU A 34 -0.92 30.49 -6.29
CA GLU A 34 -0.15 31.50 -5.56
C GLU A 34 1.26 31.67 -6.13
N ARG A 35 1.94 30.57 -6.44
CA ARG A 35 3.24 30.62 -7.13
C ARG A 35 3.14 31.25 -8.51
N ALA A 36 2.09 30.94 -9.27
CA ALA A 36 1.86 31.55 -10.58
C ALA A 36 1.56 33.06 -10.49
N ALA A 37 0.98 33.52 -9.37
CA ALA A 37 0.77 34.93 -9.06
C ALA A 37 2.04 35.64 -8.52
N GLY A 38 3.17 34.94 -8.42
CA GLY A 38 4.44 35.49 -7.94
C GLY A 38 4.62 35.44 -6.41
N HIS A 39 3.70 34.82 -5.66
CA HIS A 39 3.86 34.65 -4.22
C HIS A 39 4.80 33.48 -3.88
N ALA A 40 5.63 33.67 -2.87
CA ALA A 40 6.51 32.64 -2.35
C ALA A 40 5.73 31.67 -1.46
N VAL A 41 5.30 30.54 -2.04
CA VAL A 41 4.60 29.46 -1.32
C VAL A 41 5.39 28.17 -1.41
N LYS A 42 5.64 27.53 -0.27
CA LYS A 42 6.45 26.30 -0.17
C LYS A 42 5.61 25.06 -0.43
N ASP A 43 6.21 24.08 -1.11
CA ASP A 43 5.61 22.75 -1.21
C ASP A 43 5.84 21.98 0.10
N PRO A 44 4.78 21.57 0.83
CA PRO A 44 4.94 20.84 2.08
C PRO A 44 5.68 19.51 1.91
N HIS A 45 5.69 18.92 0.71
CA HIS A 45 6.43 17.68 0.46
C HIS A 45 7.94 17.89 0.49
N LEU A 46 8.43 19.08 0.12
CA LEU A 46 9.85 19.42 0.09
C LEU A 46 10.39 19.82 1.48
N VAL A 47 9.52 20.25 2.39
CA VAL A 47 9.89 20.74 3.74
C VAL A 47 9.24 19.93 4.86
N GLN A 48 8.77 18.72 4.57
CA GLN A 48 8.13 17.82 5.54
C GLN A 48 6.99 18.48 6.36
N GLY A 49 6.25 19.41 5.75
CA GLY A 49 5.14 20.13 6.36
C GLY A 49 5.51 21.42 7.10
N ASP A 50 6.80 21.71 7.31
CA ASP A 50 7.27 22.95 7.96
C ASP A 50 7.37 24.11 6.96
N VAL A 51 6.22 24.57 6.48
CA VAL A 51 6.15 25.68 5.51
C VAL A 51 6.34 27.07 6.16
N GLY A 52 6.30 27.16 7.49
CA GLY A 52 6.34 28.41 8.24
C GLY A 52 4.98 29.11 8.33
N VAL A 53 4.82 29.97 9.36
CA VAL A 53 3.54 30.65 9.69
C VAL A 53 3.14 31.73 8.70
N ASP A 54 4.09 32.26 7.92
CA ASP A 54 3.84 33.31 6.94
C ASP A 54 3.39 32.79 5.57
N ASP A 55 3.52 31.48 5.33
CA ASP A 55 3.10 30.82 4.10
C ASP A 55 1.57 30.92 3.93
N SER A 56 1.10 31.49 2.80
CA SER A 56 -0.33 31.70 2.57
C SER A 56 -1.12 30.38 2.53
N ALA A 57 -0.50 29.29 2.03
CA ALA A 57 -1.12 27.98 2.05
C ALA A 57 -1.07 27.35 3.45
N GLY A 58 -0.03 27.63 4.24
CA GLY A 58 0.08 27.28 5.66
C GLY A 58 -0.99 27.96 6.52
N LYS A 59 -1.30 29.24 6.28
CA LYS A 59 -2.36 29.96 6.99
C LYS A 59 -3.75 29.36 6.76
N ALA A 60 -4.05 28.96 5.52
CA ALA A 60 -5.36 28.40 5.17
C ALA A 60 -5.47 26.89 5.51
N PHE A 61 -4.43 26.10 5.19
CA PHE A 61 -4.43 24.64 5.29
C PHE A 61 -3.55 24.10 6.42
N GLY A 62 -3.11 24.92 7.36
CA GLY A 62 -2.29 24.52 8.51
C GLY A 62 -0.82 24.19 8.19
N THR A 63 -0.03 24.19 9.26
CA THR A 63 1.40 23.84 9.30
C THR A 63 1.63 22.73 10.35
N VAL A 64 2.88 22.34 10.58
CA VAL A 64 3.23 21.44 11.70
C VAL A 64 3.00 22.07 13.08
N SER A 65 3.02 23.41 13.16
CA SER A 65 2.87 24.17 14.42
C SER A 65 1.48 24.76 14.61
N GLN A 66 0.68 24.86 13.55
CA GLN A 66 -0.63 25.50 13.58
C GLN A 66 -1.69 24.66 12.87
N SER A 67 -2.81 24.44 13.56
CA SER A 67 -3.96 23.72 13.02
C SER A 67 -4.57 24.44 11.81
N SER A 68 -5.12 23.64 10.90
CA SER A 68 -5.82 24.14 9.71
C SER A 68 -7.21 24.62 10.07
N ARG A 69 -7.57 25.79 9.54
CA ARG A 69 -8.93 26.33 9.65
C ARG A 69 -9.91 25.73 8.64
N ILE A 70 -9.37 25.07 7.61
CA ILE A 70 -10.15 24.30 6.65
C ILE A 70 -10.09 22.83 7.07
N LEU A 71 -11.22 22.31 7.53
CA LEU A 71 -11.41 20.93 7.94
C LEU A 71 -12.17 20.17 6.86
N VAL A 72 -11.69 18.97 6.51
CA VAL A 72 -12.34 18.12 5.51
C VAL A 72 -12.63 16.78 6.16
N ARG A 73 -13.90 16.41 6.21
CA ARG A 73 -14.34 15.13 6.79
C ARG A 73 -14.16 14.01 5.75
N ASP A 74 -13.87 12.81 6.24
CA ASP A 74 -13.94 11.59 5.42
C ASP A 74 -15.37 11.38 4.89
N ALA A 75 -15.47 10.97 3.62
CA ALA A 75 -16.73 10.74 2.94
C ALA A 75 -16.88 9.26 2.57
N ARG A 76 -18.00 8.65 2.94
CA ARG A 76 -18.37 7.29 2.54
C ARG A 76 -19.18 7.33 1.25
N ALA A 77 -19.05 6.35 0.38
CA ALA A 77 -19.93 6.26 -0.78
C ALA A 77 -21.40 6.17 -0.35
N GLU A 78 -22.27 6.97 -0.95
CA GLU A 78 -23.72 6.92 -0.79
C GLU A 78 -24.39 6.25 -1.99
N GLY A 79 -25.50 5.57 -1.74
CA GLY A 79 -26.27 4.87 -2.77
C GLY A 79 -25.52 3.68 -3.36
N GLN A 80 -25.84 3.35 -4.61
CA GLN A 80 -25.17 2.30 -5.36
C GLN A 80 -23.78 2.75 -5.81
N TRP A 81 -22.79 1.90 -5.57
CA TRP A 81 -21.43 2.08 -6.05
C TRP A 81 -20.97 0.83 -6.81
N ALA A 82 -20.00 1.01 -7.71
CA ALA A 82 -19.38 -0.06 -8.46
C ALA A 82 -17.87 0.14 -8.50
N ALA A 83 -17.14 -0.97 -8.43
CA ALA A 83 -15.69 -0.99 -8.62
C ALA A 83 -15.31 -2.11 -9.57
N ALA A 84 -14.16 -1.97 -10.20
CA ALA A 84 -13.53 -3.03 -10.99
C ALA A 84 -12.09 -3.21 -10.56
N LYS A 85 -11.63 -4.47 -10.63
CA LYS A 85 -10.21 -4.81 -10.59
C LYS A 85 -9.65 -4.57 -11.99
N LEU A 86 -8.78 -3.57 -12.13
CA LEU A 86 -8.13 -3.25 -13.39
C LEU A 86 -6.74 -3.89 -13.41
N HIS A 87 -6.49 -4.68 -14.46
CA HIS A 87 -5.19 -5.28 -14.73
C HIS A 87 -4.38 -4.26 -15.53
N MET A 88 -3.43 -3.61 -14.87
CA MET A 88 -2.52 -2.67 -15.52
C MET A 88 -1.25 -3.41 -15.89
N HIS A 89 -0.72 -3.15 -17.08
CA HIS A 89 0.61 -3.62 -17.47
C HIS A 89 1.43 -2.43 -17.99
N ALA A 90 2.74 -2.48 -17.74
CA ALA A 90 3.68 -1.72 -18.55
C ALA A 90 4.20 -2.67 -19.63
N GLU A 91 4.09 -2.22 -20.87
CA GLU A 91 4.64 -2.91 -22.04
C GLU A 91 5.98 -2.24 -22.37
N ASP A 92 6.98 -3.07 -22.67
CA ASP A 92 8.22 -2.59 -23.25
C ASP A 92 8.03 -2.37 -24.75
N GLU A 93 8.23 -1.13 -25.21
CA GLU A 93 8.01 -0.70 -26.59
C GLU A 93 8.91 -1.43 -27.61
N PHE A 94 10.06 -1.97 -27.17
CA PHE A 94 11.02 -2.61 -28.06
C PHE A 94 10.81 -4.13 -28.21
N SER A 95 10.35 -4.80 -27.15
CA SER A 95 10.10 -6.25 -27.16
C SER A 95 8.62 -6.63 -27.29
N ALA A 96 7.71 -5.66 -27.19
CA ALA A 96 6.26 -5.89 -26.98
C ALA A 96 5.98 -6.86 -25.82
N GLY A 97 6.93 -6.97 -24.89
CA GLY A 97 6.90 -7.86 -23.76
C GLY A 97 6.35 -7.17 -22.52
N SER A 98 5.61 -7.90 -21.70
CA SER A 98 5.23 -7.46 -20.36
C SER A 98 5.67 -8.50 -19.34
N TYR A 99 6.75 -8.20 -18.63
CA TYR A 99 7.30 -9.03 -17.56
C TYR A 99 6.37 -9.07 -16.34
N GLY A 100 6.44 -10.12 -15.52
CA GLY A 100 5.54 -10.30 -14.36
C GLY A 100 5.53 -9.12 -13.38
N SER A 101 6.68 -8.48 -13.14
CA SER A 101 6.82 -7.27 -12.30
C SER A 101 6.20 -6.00 -12.88
N ALA A 102 5.88 -6.01 -14.18
CA ALA A 102 5.24 -4.92 -14.90
C ALA A 102 3.71 -5.03 -14.89
N LYS A 103 3.16 -6.18 -14.49
CA LYS A 103 1.71 -6.40 -14.31
C LYS A 103 1.33 -6.04 -12.89
N ARG A 104 0.30 -5.23 -12.73
CA ARG A 104 -0.18 -4.74 -11.44
C ARG A 104 -1.68 -4.66 -11.44
N ASP A 105 -2.27 -5.18 -10.37
CA ASP A 105 -3.71 -5.20 -10.24
C ASP A 105 -4.17 -4.11 -9.29
N ALA A 106 -5.17 -3.35 -9.71
CA ALA A 106 -5.65 -2.23 -8.93
C ALA A 106 -7.16 -2.13 -8.94
N VAL A 107 -7.77 -2.19 -7.76
CA VAL A 107 -9.21 -1.97 -7.63
C VAL A 107 -9.49 -0.47 -7.71
N ARG A 108 -10.48 -0.10 -8.53
CA ARG A 108 -10.89 1.28 -8.77
C ARG A 108 -12.40 1.41 -8.67
N VAL A 109 -12.86 2.47 -8.01
CA VAL A 109 -14.26 2.88 -8.08
C VAL A 109 -14.55 3.34 -9.49
N LEU A 110 -15.50 2.68 -10.15
CA LEU A 110 -16.02 3.08 -11.46
C LEU A 110 -17.19 4.07 -11.31
N ARG A 111 -18.01 3.88 -10.26
CA ARG A 111 -19.16 4.72 -9.97
C ARG A 111 -19.38 4.79 -8.46
N GLY A 112 -19.69 5.98 -7.96
CA GLY A 112 -20.08 6.20 -6.57
C GLY A 112 -20.17 7.70 -6.27
N THR A 113 -21.06 8.07 -5.35
CA THR A 113 -21.23 9.46 -4.90
C THR A 113 -20.66 9.61 -3.51
N PHE A 114 -19.79 10.59 -3.30
CA PHE A 114 -19.13 10.82 -2.01
C PHE A 114 -19.52 12.21 -1.47
N PRO A 115 -20.35 12.29 -0.41
CA PRO A 115 -20.75 13.55 0.20
C PRO A 115 -19.60 14.12 1.04
N VAL A 116 -18.73 14.90 0.39
CA VAL A 116 -17.62 15.57 1.09
C VAL A 116 -18.16 16.75 1.89
N ARG A 117 -17.86 16.79 3.19
CA ARG A 117 -18.15 17.95 4.06
C ARG A 117 -16.85 18.72 4.32
N ILE A 118 -16.84 19.98 3.92
CA ILE A 118 -15.78 20.94 4.21
C ILE A 118 -16.32 21.94 5.22
N VAL A 119 -15.52 22.26 6.23
CA VAL A 119 -15.82 23.27 7.25
C VAL A 119 -14.70 24.29 7.24
N ALA A 120 -15.06 25.56 7.17
CA ALA A 120 -14.13 26.68 7.37
C ALA A 120 -14.47 27.32 8.72
N GLU A 121 -13.50 27.38 9.64
CA GLU A 121 -13.70 27.90 10.99
C GLU A 121 -13.07 29.30 11.17
N GLY A 122 -13.72 30.13 11.98
CA GLY A 122 -13.25 31.47 12.33
C GLY A 122 -14.11 32.13 13.39
N ALA A 123 -13.56 33.18 14.00
CA ALA A 123 -14.26 33.93 15.04
C ALA A 123 -15.28 34.92 14.46
N SER A 124 -15.12 35.31 13.19
CA SER A 124 -16.00 36.24 12.49
C SER A 124 -16.15 35.90 11.01
N ILE A 125 -17.17 36.48 10.37
CA ILE A 125 -17.45 36.30 8.94
C ILE A 125 -16.29 36.81 8.09
N GLU A 126 -15.65 37.91 8.49
CA GLU A 126 -14.53 38.51 7.76
C GLU A 126 -13.31 37.60 7.68
N GLU A 127 -13.14 36.71 8.66
CA GLU A 127 -12.07 35.71 8.63
C GLU A 127 -12.44 34.45 7.85
N VAL A 128 -13.73 34.07 7.84
CA VAL A 128 -14.23 32.85 7.20
C VAL A 128 -14.46 33.05 5.70
N ASP A 129 -14.99 34.20 5.29
CA ASP A 129 -15.34 34.51 3.90
C ASP A 129 -14.14 34.36 2.93
N PRO A 130 -12.91 34.80 3.26
CA PRO A 130 -11.73 34.53 2.42
C PRO A 130 -11.42 33.03 2.28
N LEU A 131 -11.62 32.23 3.32
CA LEU A 131 -11.40 30.78 3.28
C LEU A 131 -12.45 30.08 2.40
N VAL A 132 -13.71 30.51 2.51
CA VAL A 132 -14.81 30.04 1.66
C VAL A 132 -14.51 30.33 0.19
N LYS A 133 -14.16 31.58 -0.15
CA LYS A 133 -13.79 31.97 -1.53
C LYS A 133 -12.61 31.17 -2.07
N LEU A 134 -11.61 30.91 -1.22
CA LEU A 134 -10.47 30.08 -1.57
C LEU A 134 -10.91 28.66 -1.92
N VAL A 135 -11.72 28.02 -1.06
CA VAL A 135 -12.23 26.65 -1.28
C VAL A 135 -13.10 26.58 -2.52
N ASP A 136 -14.04 27.52 -2.69
CA ASP A 136 -14.93 27.57 -3.86
C ASP A 136 -14.15 27.65 -5.16
N ARG A 137 -13.08 28.45 -5.19
CA ARG A 137 -12.19 28.52 -6.36
C ARG A 137 -11.54 27.17 -6.66
N GLN A 138 -11.10 26.42 -5.64
CA GLN A 138 -10.52 25.10 -5.86
C GLN A 138 -11.57 24.05 -6.28
N VAL A 139 -12.78 24.12 -5.71
CA VAL A 139 -13.90 23.25 -6.10
C VAL A 139 -14.33 23.52 -7.53
N ALA A 140 -14.34 24.79 -7.96
CA ALA A 140 -14.60 25.16 -9.34
C ALA A 140 -13.56 24.56 -10.31
N LEU A 141 -12.28 24.53 -9.94
CA LEU A 141 -11.25 23.80 -10.71
C LEU A 141 -11.55 22.30 -10.77
N GLY A 142 -12.06 21.73 -9.69
CA GLY A 142 -12.54 20.35 -9.68
C GLY A 142 -13.70 20.11 -10.64
N ALA A 143 -14.68 21.00 -10.67
CA ALA A 143 -15.83 20.91 -11.58
C ALA A 143 -15.40 20.97 -13.06
N LEU A 144 -14.32 21.69 -13.35
CA LEU A 144 -13.68 21.74 -14.67
C LEU A 144 -12.75 20.55 -14.98
N GLY A 145 -12.58 19.60 -14.05
CA GLY A 145 -11.72 18.43 -14.23
C GLY A 145 -10.22 18.67 -13.95
N HIS A 146 -9.85 19.82 -13.41
CA HIS A 146 -8.45 20.17 -13.10
C HIS A 146 -8.01 19.77 -11.68
N LEU A 147 -8.91 19.21 -10.87
CA LEU A 147 -8.62 18.76 -9.51
C LEU A 147 -8.82 17.25 -9.35
N LEU A 148 -7.79 16.49 -9.70
CA LEU A 148 -7.78 15.03 -9.57
C LEU A 148 -7.46 14.58 -8.14
N VAL A 149 -8.17 13.56 -7.66
CA VAL A 149 -8.09 13.03 -6.29
C VAL A 149 -7.44 11.64 -6.28
N GLY A 150 -6.61 11.35 -5.27
CA GLY A 150 -5.93 10.05 -5.14
C GLY A 150 -4.69 9.88 -6.03
N GLY A 151 -4.29 8.64 -6.30
CA GLY A 151 -3.08 8.30 -7.05
C GLY A 151 -3.31 8.02 -8.54
N HIS A 152 -2.23 7.99 -9.33
CA HIS A 152 -2.25 7.67 -10.78
C HIS A 152 -3.10 8.61 -11.65
N LYS A 153 -3.12 9.89 -11.27
CA LYS A 153 -3.81 10.99 -11.94
C LYS A 153 -3.52 11.08 -13.44
N THR A 154 -2.25 10.90 -13.82
CA THR A 154 -1.78 10.96 -15.21
C THR A 154 -2.24 9.77 -16.08
N ARG A 155 -2.81 8.73 -15.46
CA ARG A 155 -3.36 7.55 -16.15
C ARG A 155 -4.89 7.55 -16.19
N GLY A 156 -5.51 8.72 -16.07
CA GLY A 156 -6.96 8.89 -16.12
C GLY A 156 -7.71 8.53 -14.83
N VAL A 157 -7.02 8.34 -13.70
CA VAL A 157 -7.64 8.02 -12.41
C VAL A 157 -7.90 9.30 -11.59
N GLY A 158 -8.96 9.31 -10.79
CA GLY A 158 -9.20 10.39 -9.83
C GLY A 158 -9.95 11.60 -10.40
N ALA A 159 -10.42 11.50 -11.64
CA ALA A 159 -11.29 12.48 -12.29
C ALA A 159 -12.74 12.24 -11.87
N GLY A 160 -13.12 12.77 -10.71
CA GLY A 160 -14.52 12.78 -10.26
C GLY A 160 -15.27 14.01 -10.79
N HIS A 161 -16.60 13.90 -10.92
CA HIS A 161 -17.45 15.06 -11.14
C HIS A 161 -17.69 15.78 -9.81
N TRP A 162 -17.19 17.01 -9.68
CA TRP A 162 -17.38 17.81 -8.47
C TRP A 162 -18.67 18.61 -8.59
N GLN A 163 -19.57 18.42 -7.63
CA GLN A 163 -20.82 19.17 -7.55
C GLN A 163 -20.85 19.93 -6.22
N ALA A 164 -20.62 21.24 -6.30
CA ALA A 164 -20.69 22.11 -5.14
C ALA A 164 -22.13 22.18 -4.60
N LYS A 165 -22.27 22.20 -3.27
CA LYS A 165 -23.51 22.53 -2.58
C LYS A 165 -23.35 23.88 -1.89
N PRO A 166 -24.45 24.62 -1.62
CA PRO A 166 -24.38 25.87 -0.90
C PRO A 166 -23.73 25.70 0.48
N TRP A 167 -22.98 26.73 0.91
CA TRP A 167 -22.50 26.81 2.28
C TRP A 167 -23.66 26.98 3.25
N VAL A 168 -23.53 26.36 4.43
CA VAL A 168 -24.47 26.50 5.53
C VAL A 168 -23.71 27.12 6.68
N ILE A 169 -24.23 28.20 7.24
CA ILE A 169 -23.70 28.83 8.45
C ILE A 169 -24.12 27.96 9.64
N ASP A 170 -23.14 27.50 10.39
CA ASP A 170 -23.31 26.65 11.57
C ASP A 170 -22.61 27.35 12.73
N ASP A 171 -23.26 28.40 13.25
CA ASP A 171 -22.73 29.21 14.35
C ASP A 171 -22.81 28.43 15.65
N VAL A 172 -21.66 28.01 16.16
CA VAL A 172 -21.55 27.35 17.44
C VAL A 172 -21.28 28.41 18.51
N SER A 173 -22.23 28.61 19.42
CA SER A 173 -21.97 29.40 20.61
C SER A 173 -20.88 28.71 21.44
N LYS A 174 -19.78 29.43 21.70
CA LYS A 174 -18.62 28.92 22.44
C LYS A 174 -19.09 28.42 23.82
N ALA A 175 -19.20 27.11 24.00
CA ALA A 175 -19.72 26.52 25.24
C ALA A 175 -18.75 26.66 26.43
N ARG A 176 -17.48 27.00 26.19
CA ARG A 176 -16.45 27.20 27.21
C ARG A 176 -15.33 28.12 26.72
N ASP A 177 -14.92 29.06 27.55
CA ASP A 177 -13.63 29.72 27.39
C ASP A 177 -12.52 28.70 27.65
N TRP A 178 -11.77 28.39 26.60
CA TRP A 178 -10.52 27.65 26.74
C TRP A 178 -9.46 28.64 27.25
N THR A 179 -9.13 28.56 28.53
CA THR A 179 -7.95 29.19 29.09
C THR A 179 -6.72 28.35 28.76
N GLN A 180 -5.77 28.94 28.05
CA GLN A 180 -4.47 28.32 27.82
C GLN A 180 -3.83 28.01 29.17
N PRO A 181 -3.39 26.76 29.43
CA PRO A 181 -2.69 26.43 30.66
C PRO A 181 -1.46 27.33 30.81
N LYS A 182 -1.36 28.04 31.93
CA LYS A 182 -0.22 28.93 32.24
C LYS A 182 1.04 28.19 32.63
N GLU A 183 0.93 26.89 32.90
CA GLU A 183 2.08 26.03 33.10
C GLU A 183 2.41 25.38 31.75
N PRO A 184 3.67 25.38 31.31
CA PRO A 184 4.07 24.41 30.30
C PRO A 184 3.65 23.06 30.86
N GLU A 185 2.73 22.38 30.17
CA GLU A 185 2.36 21.00 30.48
C GLU A 185 3.67 20.29 30.78
N ALA A 186 3.84 19.87 32.05
CA ALA A 186 4.98 19.07 32.44
C ALA A 186 5.07 18.00 31.36
N GLN A 187 6.15 18.04 30.58
CA GLN A 187 6.33 17.14 29.44
C GLN A 187 5.87 15.81 29.95
N SER A 188 4.73 15.36 29.44
CA SER A 188 4.29 14.00 29.69
C SER A 188 5.55 13.23 29.38
N THR A 189 6.10 12.57 30.39
CA THR A 189 6.98 11.44 30.21
C THR A 189 6.09 10.42 29.52
N LYS A 190 5.78 10.69 28.25
CA LYS A 190 5.46 9.73 27.24
C LYS A 190 6.61 8.79 27.44
N ALA A 191 6.32 7.66 28.08
CA ALA A 191 7.19 6.51 28.06
C ALA A 191 7.73 6.50 26.65
N THR A 192 9.05 6.73 26.54
CA THR A 192 9.76 6.69 25.27
C THR A 192 9.13 5.54 24.52
N PRO A 193 8.46 5.76 23.37
CA PRO A 193 7.82 4.66 22.66
C PRO A 193 8.90 3.60 22.59
N SER A 194 8.64 2.45 23.23
CA SER A 194 9.66 1.43 23.42
C SER A 194 10.33 1.32 22.07
N ARG A 195 11.64 1.62 22.01
CA ARG A 195 12.39 1.43 20.78
C ARG A 195 12.07 0.00 20.39
N CYS A 196 11.24 -0.19 19.37
CA CYS A 196 11.09 -1.50 18.77
C CYS A 196 12.53 -1.83 18.41
N SER A 197 13.11 -2.78 19.12
CA SER A 197 14.41 -3.31 18.78
C SER A 197 14.26 -3.81 17.35
N PHE A 198 14.79 -3.06 16.39
CA PHE A 198 14.95 -3.58 15.06
C PHE A 198 15.87 -4.79 15.20
N ILE A 199 15.48 -5.89 14.57
CA ILE A 199 16.18 -7.17 14.60
C ILE A 199 17.65 -6.91 14.23
N ASP A 200 18.57 -7.51 14.98
CA ASP A 200 19.96 -7.61 14.57
C ASP A 200 20.03 -8.49 13.33
N ARG A 201 20.04 -7.83 12.18
CA ARG A 201 20.17 -8.48 10.87
C ARG A 201 21.51 -9.20 10.84
N PRO A 202 21.55 -10.51 10.53
CA PRO A 202 22.81 -11.20 10.32
C PRO A 202 23.63 -10.44 9.28
N ALA A 203 24.96 -10.44 9.47
CA ALA A 203 25.86 -9.85 8.49
C ALA A 203 25.62 -10.49 7.12
N ALA A 204 25.72 -9.68 6.06
CA ALA A 204 25.72 -10.21 4.71
C ALA A 204 26.86 -11.23 4.57
N SER A 205 26.58 -12.33 3.89
CA SER A 205 27.54 -13.39 3.62
C SER A 205 27.41 -13.86 2.18
N ASP A 206 28.30 -14.74 1.76
CA ASP A 206 28.20 -15.38 0.45
C ASP A 206 27.53 -16.76 0.58
N ALA A 207 26.71 -17.09 -0.41
CA ALA A 207 26.10 -18.40 -0.54
C ALA A 207 26.19 -18.89 -1.99
N TRP A 208 26.36 -20.20 -2.16
CA TRP A 208 26.26 -20.84 -3.47
C TRP A 208 24.82 -21.29 -3.69
N VAL A 209 24.20 -20.81 -4.75
CA VAL A 209 22.78 -21.06 -5.06
C VAL A 209 22.65 -21.81 -6.36
N ARG A 210 21.81 -22.85 -6.36
CA ARG A 210 21.44 -23.61 -7.54
C ARG A 210 20.00 -23.30 -7.91
N THR A 211 19.75 -23.10 -9.21
CA THR A 211 18.41 -22.91 -9.76
C THR A 211 18.05 -24.10 -10.65
N ARG A 212 16.89 -24.73 -10.41
CA ARG A 212 16.33 -25.78 -11.26
C ARG A 212 14.96 -25.33 -11.76
N THR A 213 14.69 -25.54 -13.03
CA THR A 213 13.39 -25.22 -13.64
C THR A 213 12.84 -26.42 -14.38
N SER A 214 11.52 -26.62 -14.35
CA SER A 214 10.87 -27.61 -15.21
C SER A 214 9.42 -27.23 -15.51
N VAL A 215 8.76 -28.03 -16.33
CA VAL A 215 7.35 -27.90 -16.71
C VAL A 215 6.51 -28.81 -15.80
N ILE A 216 5.33 -28.35 -15.43
CA ILE A 216 4.31 -29.16 -14.75
C ILE A 216 3.27 -29.55 -15.81
N PRO A 217 3.09 -30.84 -16.12
CA PRO A 217 2.20 -31.28 -17.20
C PRO A 217 0.71 -31.16 -16.84
N GLU A 218 0.40 -31.08 -15.54
CA GLU A 218 -0.98 -31.05 -15.02
C GLU A 218 -1.45 -29.62 -14.72
N ARG A 219 -2.75 -29.47 -14.43
CA ARG A 219 -3.32 -28.22 -13.93
C ARG A 219 -2.64 -27.84 -12.62
N LEU A 220 -2.30 -26.56 -12.48
CA LEU A 220 -1.66 -26.05 -11.27
C LEU A 220 -2.71 -25.94 -10.15
N THR A 221 -2.74 -26.94 -9.27
CA THR A 221 -3.55 -26.92 -8.03
C THR A 221 -2.65 -26.82 -6.81
N LEU A 222 -3.24 -26.38 -5.69
CA LEU A 222 -2.54 -26.26 -4.41
C LEU A 222 -1.99 -27.62 -3.94
N GLY A 223 -2.79 -28.70 -4.01
CA GLY A 223 -2.38 -30.05 -3.60
C GLY A 223 -1.30 -30.67 -4.49
N ALA A 224 -1.44 -30.57 -5.82
CA ALA A 224 -0.44 -31.09 -6.76
C ALA A 224 0.91 -30.37 -6.60
N SER A 225 0.86 -29.05 -6.40
CA SER A 225 2.05 -28.24 -6.16
C SER A 225 2.70 -28.57 -4.82
N ALA A 226 1.92 -28.78 -3.76
CA ALA A 226 2.42 -29.20 -2.45
C ALA A 226 3.17 -30.52 -2.54
N LYS A 227 2.65 -31.51 -3.27
CA LYS A 227 3.31 -32.80 -3.49
C LYS A 227 4.67 -32.66 -4.20
N LEU A 228 4.73 -31.85 -5.27
CA LEU A 228 5.97 -31.62 -6.04
C LEU A 228 7.00 -30.83 -5.23
N ALA A 229 6.56 -29.79 -4.52
CA ALA A 229 7.41 -29.01 -3.64
C ALA A 229 7.94 -29.86 -2.48
N LYS A 230 7.11 -30.70 -1.87
CA LYS A 230 7.49 -31.63 -0.79
C LYS A 230 8.50 -32.67 -1.25
N ALA A 231 8.38 -33.18 -2.48
CA ALA A 231 9.39 -34.07 -3.07
C ALA A 231 10.75 -33.36 -3.29
N SER A 232 10.75 -32.04 -3.46
CA SER A 232 11.96 -31.23 -3.68
C SER A 232 12.59 -30.71 -2.39
N LEU A 233 11.78 -30.23 -1.45
CA LEU A 233 12.19 -29.57 -0.21
C LEU A 233 12.23 -30.54 0.99
N GLY A 234 11.66 -31.74 0.86
CA GLY A 234 11.41 -32.67 1.95
C GLY A 234 10.31 -32.15 2.89
N GLU A 235 10.39 -32.53 4.17
CA GLU A 235 9.46 -32.05 5.21
C GLU A 235 9.74 -30.59 5.65
N LYS A 236 10.74 -29.93 5.05
CA LYS A 236 11.15 -28.58 5.44
C LYS A 236 10.21 -27.54 4.83
N LEU A 237 9.34 -26.98 5.66
CA LEU A 237 8.43 -25.91 5.29
C LEU A 237 8.43 -24.84 6.39
N VAL A 238 8.68 -23.60 5.99
CA VAL A 238 8.52 -22.41 6.84
C VAL A 238 7.13 -21.82 6.62
N ALA A 239 6.75 -21.64 5.35
CA ALA A 239 5.44 -21.18 4.96
C ALA A 239 5.16 -21.48 3.49
N TRP A 240 3.91 -21.31 3.07
CA TRP A 240 3.52 -21.24 1.67
C TRP A 240 2.60 -20.05 1.43
N TRP A 241 2.58 -19.59 0.19
CA TRP A 241 1.68 -18.56 -0.31
C TRP A 241 1.17 -18.94 -1.70
N CYS A 242 -0.07 -18.62 -2.04
CA CYS A 242 -0.59 -18.78 -3.40
C CYS A 242 -1.48 -17.60 -3.83
N ASP A 243 -1.53 -17.39 -5.14
CA ASP A 243 -2.53 -16.57 -5.82
C ASP A 243 -3.58 -17.50 -6.47
N PRO A 244 -4.77 -17.64 -5.88
CA PRO A 244 -5.79 -18.54 -6.39
C PRO A 244 -6.37 -18.03 -7.70
N THR A 245 -6.62 -18.94 -8.64
CA THR A 245 -7.37 -18.61 -9.86
C THR A 245 -8.79 -18.19 -9.48
N ILE A 246 -9.32 -17.20 -10.20
CA ILE A 246 -10.69 -16.73 -9.99
C ILE A 246 -11.67 -17.88 -10.28
N ASP A 247 -12.29 -18.37 -9.22
CA ASP A 247 -13.39 -19.32 -9.27
C ASP A 247 -14.62 -18.69 -8.60
N LEU A 248 -15.59 -18.32 -9.43
CA LEU A 248 -16.83 -17.68 -9.00
C LEU A 248 -17.81 -18.65 -8.34
N SER A 249 -17.51 -19.96 -8.36
CA SER A 249 -18.33 -20.99 -7.71
C SER A 249 -18.02 -21.18 -6.22
N LEU A 250 -16.90 -20.60 -5.74
CA LEU A 250 -16.50 -20.71 -4.33
C LEU A 250 -17.45 -19.91 -3.43
N THR A 251 -17.97 -20.58 -2.40
CA THR A 251 -18.87 -19.98 -1.39
C THR A 251 -18.11 -19.32 -0.23
N SER A 252 -16.81 -19.58 -0.10
CA SER A 252 -15.93 -18.97 0.90
C SER A 252 -14.55 -18.67 0.31
N PRO A 253 -13.87 -17.62 0.79
CA PRO A 253 -12.52 -17.31 0.31
C PRO A 253 -11.53 -18.42 0.67
N PRO A 254 -10.72 -18.94 -0.29
CA PRO A 254 -9.72 -19.94 0.01
C PRO A 254 -8.54 -19.35 0.80
N ALA A 255 -7.85 -20.20 1.56
CA ALA A 255 -6.60 -19.84 2.21
C ALA A 255 -5.54 -19.50 1.14
N THR A 256 -4.83 -18.40 1.35
CA THR A 256 -3.78 -17.90 0.42
C THR A 256 -2.39 -17.93 1.03
N PHE A 257 -2.31 -18.33 2.30
CA PHE A 257 -1.09 -18.45 3.06
C PHE A 257 -1.28 -19.51 4.13
N GLY A 258 -0.23 -20.28 4.41
CA GLY A 258 -0.22 -21.24 5.49
C GLY A 258 1.19 -21.64 5.88
N ARG A 259 1.30 -22.45 6.93
CA ARG A 259 2.58 -22.93 7.48
C ARG A 259 2.72 -24.43 7.51
N GLU A 260 1.59 -25.11 7.40
CA GLU A 260 1.54 -26.56 7.24
C GLU A 260 1.38 -26.89 5.77
N TRP A 261 1.88 -28.06 5.37
CA TRP A 261 1.71 -28.53 4.00
C TRP A 261 0.22 -28.59 3.66
N PRO A 262 -0.21 -27.99 2.53
CA PRO A 262 -1.56 -28.19 2.03
C PRO A 262 -1.84 -29.68 1.82
N ALA A 263 -3.10 -30.09 1.96
CA ALA A 263 -3.49 -31.48 1.75
C ALA A 263 -3.27 -31.90 0.28
N ASP A 264 -2.76 -33.12 0.06
CA ASP A 264 -2.49 -33.67 -1.28
C ASP A 264 -3.72 -33.62 -2.20
N GLY A 265 -4.92 -33.73 -1.64
CA GLY A 265 -6.19 -33.69 -2.36
C GLY A 265 -6.73 -32.29 -2.65
N ASP A 266 -6.06 -31.21 -2.26
CA ASP A 266 -6.55 -29.85 -2.45
C ASP A 266 -6.64 -29.47 -3.94
N GLN A 267 -7.88 -29.25 -4.41
CA GLN A 267 -8.21 -28.97 -5.80
C GLN A 267 -8.26 -27.47 -6.11
N LEU A 268 -7.91 -26.59 -5.16
CA LEU A 268 -7.85 -25.15 -5.41
C LEU A 268 -6.90 -24.86 -6.56
N GLN A 269 -7.44 -24.31 -7.66
CA GLN A 269 -6.62 -23.86 -8.79
C GLN A 269 -5.89 -22.58 -8.41
N VAL A 270 -4.62 -22.51 -8.79
CA VAL A 270 -3.77 -21.36 -8.49
C VAL A 270 -3.09 -20.87 -9.77
N ASP A 271 -2.93 -19.55 -9.87
CA ASP A 271 -2.15 -18.90 -10.91
C ASP A 271 -0.66 -18.86 -10.54
N GLU A 272 -0.37 -18.69 -9.26
CA GLU A 272 0.98 -18.70 -8.71
C GLU A 272 1.00 -19.36 -7.33
N ILE A 273 2.10 -20.04 -7.00
CA ILE A 273 2.33 -20.61 -5.68
C ILE A 273 3.82 -20.62 -5.32
N ALA A 274 4.12 -20.44 -4.04
CA ALA A 274 5.46 -20.51 -3.47
C ALA A 274 5.46 -21.30 -2.15
N PHE A 275 6.43 -22.20 -2.00
CA PHE A 275 6.75 -22.92 -0.77
C PHE A 275 8.15 -22.50 -0.32
N TYR A 276 8.23 -21.98 0.91
CA TYR A 276 9.44 -21.43 1.48
C TYR A 276 10.03 -22.41 2.50
N ALA A 277 11.32 -22.70 2.37
CA ALA A 277 12.15 -23.39 3.36
C ALA A 277 13.33 -22.48 3.75
N GLU A 278 13.96 -22.71 4.90
CA GLU A 278 14.96 -21.75 5.45
C GLU A 278 16.06 -21.32 4.48
N CYS A 279 16.50 -22.22 3.59
CA CYS A 279 17.54 -21.97 2.58
C CYS A 279 17.12 -22.37 1.16
N ALA A 280 15.82 -22.51 0.90
CA ALA A 280 15.31 -22.86 -0.43
C ALA A 280 13.89 -22.34 -0.65
N VAL A 281 13.54 -22.06 -1.90
CA VAL A 281 12.17 -21.73 -2.30
C VAL A 281 11.79 -22.49 -3.55
N TRP A 282 10.62 -23.11 -3.52
CA TRP A 282 10.00 -23.73 -4.68
C TRP A 282 8.82 -22.86 -5.11
N ARG A 283 8.79 -22.44 -6.38
CA ARG A 283 7.70 -21.62 -6.93
C ARG A 283 7.17 -22.22 -8.20
N ALA A 284 5.87 -22.15 -8.42
CA ALA A 284 5.25 -22.48 -9.69
C ALA A 284 4.28 -21.41 -10.13
N VAL A 285 4.18 -21.22 -11.45
CA VAL A 285 3.32 -20.21 -12.07
C VAL A 285 2.71 -20.75 -13.36
N ARG A 286 1.45 -20.37 -13.59
CA ARG A 286 0.75 -20.59 -14.86
C ARG A 286 1.18 -19.51 -15.85
N THR A 287 1.79 -19.93 -16.95
CA THR A 287 2.15 -19.03 -18.06
C THR A 287 1.31 -19.33 -19.30
N ALA A 288 1.36 -18.44 -20.31
CA ALA A 288 0.73 -18.71 -21.60
C ALA A 288 1.25 -19.99 -22.28
N ASN A 289 2.49 -20.39 -21.97
CA ASN A 289 3.17 -21.56 -22.53
C ASN A 289 3.15 -22.77 -21.58
N GLY A 290 2.13 -22.84 -20.72
CA GLY A 290 1.96 -23.91 -19.73
C GLY A 290 2.53 -23.57 -18.36
N THR A 291 2.35 -24.51 -17.45
CA THR A 291 2.75 -24.39 -16.05
C THR A 291 4.24 -24.68 -15.89
N ARG A 292 4.97 -23.82 -15.18
CA ARG A 292 6.40 -24.01 -14.93
C ARG A 292 6.70 -23.85 -13.45
N PHE A 293 7.73 -24.53 -12.99
CA PHE A 293 8.28 -24.30 -11.65
C PHE A 293 9.74 -23.91 -11.69
N VAL A 294 10.16 -23.22 -10.64
CA VAL A 294 11.55 -22.92 -10.31
C VAL A 294 11.81 -23.31 -8.85
N LEU A 295 12.90 -24.04 -8.63
CA LEU A 295 13.48 -24.30 -7.32
C LEU A 295 14.78 -23.51 -7.23
N ILE A 296 14.91 -22.67 -6.22
CA ILE A 296 16.14 -21.96 -5.87
C ILE A 296 16.58 -22.50 -4.51
N GLU A 297 17.75 -23.11 -4.42
CA GLU A 297 18.26 -23.72 -3.19
C GLU A 297 19.72 -23.33 -2.95
N GLU A 298 20.08 -23.11 -1.69
CA GLU A 298 21.48 -23.03 -1.30
C GLU A 298 22.12 -24.40 -1.30
N THR A 299 23.36 -24.48 -1.78
CA THR A 299 24.10 -25.72 -1.93
C THR A 299 25.59 -25.49 -1.69
N ALA A 300 26.39 -26.55 -1.70
CA ALA A 300 27.84 -26.43 -1.73
C ALA A 300 28.31 -25.98 -3.13
N GLN A 301 29.53 -25.47 -3.21
CA GLN A 301 30.17 -25.16 -4.49
C GLN A 301 30.24 -26.43 -5.35
N THR A 302 29.36 -26.50 -6.33
CA THR A 302 29.14 -27.66 -7.21
C THR A 302 28.83 -27.16 -8.61
N ASP A 303 28.88 -28.05 -9.59
CA ASP A 303 28.58 -27.69 -10.97
C ASP A 303 27.15 -27.13 -11.11
N GLY A 304 27.02 -26.01 -11.81
CA GLY A 304 25.77 -25.24 -11.95
C GLY A 304 25.34 -24.37 -10.75
N ALA A 305 26.09 -24.34 -9.64
CA ALA A 305 25.84 -23.41 -8.54
C ALA A 305 26.50 -22.05 -8.82
N LYS A 306 25.79 -20.96 -8.53
CA LYS A 306 26.29 -19.58 -8.68
C LYS A 306 26.57 -18.99 -7.31
N GLN A 307 27.70 -18.31 -7.15
CA GLN A 307 27.96 -17.52 -5.95
C GLN A 307 27.03 -16.29 -5.95
N THR A 308 26.38 -16.06 -4.83
CA THR A 308 25.42 -14.98 -4.62
C THR A 308 25.71 -14.28 -3.31
N ARG A 309 25.45 -12.98 -3.26
CA ARG A 309 25.48 -12.23 -2.00
C ARG A 309 24.17 -12.48 -1.27
N LEU A 310 24.27 -13.02 -0.07
CA LEU A 310 23.14 -13.24 0.81
C LEU A 310 22.86 -12.00 1.65
N VAL A 311 21.62 -11.52 1.60
CA VAL A 311 21.17 -10.36 2.37
C VAL A 311 19.94 -10.75 3.18
N TYR A 312 19.89 -10.29 4.43
CA TYR A 312 18.75 -10.49 5.31
C TYR A 312 17.96 -9.18 5.44
N THR A 313 16.76 -9.17 4.88
CA THR A 313 15.86 -8.01 4.92
C THR A 313 14.67 -8.35 5.79
N PRO A 314 14.32 -7.55 6.81
CA PRO A 314 13.10 -7.77 7.58
C PRO A 314 11.87 -7.87 6.67
N ALA A 315 11.14 -8.98 6.77
CA ALA A 315 9.95 -9.20 5.95
C ALA A 315 8.86 -8.23 6.39
N ARG A 316 8.56 -7.25 5.54
CA ARG A 316 7.47 -6.29 5.74
C ARG A 316 6.15 -6.89 5.26
N LEU A 317 5.70 -7.96 5.92
CA LEU A 317 4.42 -8.58 5.63
C LEU A 317 3.34 -7.92 6.51
N HIS A 318 2.31 -7.40 5.85
CA HIS A 318 1.26 -6.59 6.48
C HIS A 318 0.39 -7.41 7.45
N GLY A 319 0.73 -7.37 8.73
CA GLY A 319 -0.21 -7.55 9.83
C GLY A 319 -0.20 -6.28 10.66
N PHE A 320 -0.97 -5.26 10.27
CA PHE A 320 -0.84 -3.94 10.88
C PHE A 320 -1.36 -3.92 12.33
N PRO A 321 -0.55 -3.36 13.23
CA PRO A 321 -0.89 -2.04 13.75
C PRO A 321 0.32 -1.10 13.61
N ARG A 322 0.42 -0.43 12.46
CA ARG A 322 1.29 0.73 12.17
C ARG A 322 2.80 0.54 11.95
N PHE A 323 3.22 -0.50 11.24
CA PHE A 323 4.59 -0.82 10.79
C PHE A 323 5.44 -1.63 11.79
N SER A 324 5.22 -2.94 11.79
CA SER A 324 6.16 -3.95 12.31
C SER A 324 5.98 -5.26 11.53
N ALA A 325 7.01 -6.13 11.57
CA ALA A 325 7.00 -7.45 10.94
C ALA A 325 5.80 -8.28 11.43
N ALA A 326 5.27 -9.16 10.57
CA ALA A 326 4.09 -9.96 10.88
C ALA A 326 4.19 -10.63 12.26
N ASN A 327 3.13 -10.50 13.09
CA ASN A 327 3.00 -11.31 14.29
C ASN A 327 2.69 -12.75 13.86
N THR A 328 3.74 -13.54 13.68
CA THR A 328 3.62 -14.94 13.33
C THR A 328 3.18 -15.82 14.51
N GLY A 329 3.06 -15.27 15.72
CA GLY A 329 2.91 -16.08 16.94
C GLY A 329 4.20 -16.77 17.39
N HIS A 330 5.30 -16.66 16.62
CA HIS A 330 6.59 -17.28 16.96
C HIS A 330 7.81 -16.34 16.82
N GLY A 331 7.62 -15.07 16.44
CA GLY A 331 8.71 -14.10 16.33
C GLY A 331 8.74 -13.34 15.00
N ASN A 332 9.87 -12.70 14.74
CA ASN A 332 10.12 -11.91 13.54
C ASN A 332 10.47 -12.79 12.33
N VAL A 333 10.12 -12.35 11.12
CA VAL A 333 10.47 -13.03 9.87
C VAL A 333 11.48 -12.19 9.09
N LEU A 334 12.54 -12.83 8.62
CA LEU A 334 13.52 -12.23 7.72
C LEU A 334 13.35 -12.83 6.33
N LEU A 335 13.33 -11.98 5.31
CA LEU A 335 13.60 -12.38 3.94
C LEU A 335 15.10 -12.68 3.83
N ARG A 336 15.40 -13.89 3.40
CA ARG A 336 16.74 -14.32 3.03
C ARG A 336 16.84 -14.20 1.52
N GLU A 337 17.48 -13.13 1.06
CA GLU A 337 17.56 -12.73 -0.35
C GLU A 337 18.89 -13.15 -0.97
N TRP A 338 18.86 -13.71 -2.17
CA TRP A 338 20.04 -14.04 -2.97
C TRP A 338 20.23 -12.99 -4.05
N HIS A 339 21.39 -12.34 -4.06
CA HIS A 339 21.72 -11.27 -5.01
C HIS A 339 22.83 -11.70 -5.98
N VAL A 340 22.67 -11.36 -7.26
CA VAL A 340 23.69 -11.48 -8.31
C VAL A 340 23.96 -10.07 -8.84
N GLY A 341 25.11 -9.50 -8.47
CA GLY A 341 25.35 -8.07 -8.68
C GLY A 341 24.37 -7.24 -7.84
N ASP A 342 23.67 -6.30 -8.48
CA ASP A 342 22.65 -5.45 -7.86
C ASP A 342 21.22 -6.01 -8.00
N GLU A 343 21.05 -7.20 -8.59
CA GLU A 343 19.74 -7.82 -8.83
C GLU A 343 19.42 -8.96 -7.85
N VAL A 344 18.16 -9.05 -7.42
CA VAL A 344 17.65 -10.15 -6.59
C VAL A 344 17.33 -11.36 -7.48
N LEU A 345 18.07 -12.45 -7.31
CA LEU A 345 17.79 -13.74 -7.96
C LEU A 345 16.52 -14.39 -7.39
N GLY A 346 16.30 -14.26 -6.09
CA GLY A 346 15.15 -14.79 -5.38
C GLY A 346 15.25 -14.55 -3.88
N PHE A 347 14.25 -15.00 -3.14
CA PHE A 347 14.27 -14.96 -1.68
C PHE A 347 13.53 -16.14 -1.08
N THR A 348 13.89 -16.47 0.16
CA THR A 348 13.10 -17.35 1.02
C THR A 348 12.83 -16.69 2.38
N LEU A 349 12.11 -17.40 3.25
CA LEU A 349 11.77 -16.96 4.59
C LEU A 349 12.62 -17.71 5.61
N THR A 350 13.26 -16.97 6.52
CA THR A 350 13.94 -17.52 7.69
C THR A 350 13.17 -17.12 8.94
N GLN A 351 12.87 -18.11 9.78
CA GLN A 351 12.25 -17.90 11.08
C GLN A 351 13.35 -17.74 12.13
N GLU A 352 13.34 -16.64 12.87
CA GLU A 352 14.21 -16.51 14.04
C GLU A 352 13.61 -17.33 15.19
N ARG A 353 14.35 -18.34 15.69
CA ARG A 353 13.99 -19.01 16.94
C ARG A 353 14.34 -18.05 18.08
N ARG A 354 13.32 -17.59 18.81
CA ARG A 354 13.54 -16.99 20.14
C ARG A 354 13.97 -18.03 21.15
#